data_AF-A0A7L2YL27-F1
#
_entry.id   AF-A0A7L2YL27-F1
#
_cell.length_a   1.000
_cell.length_b   1.000
_cell.length_c   1.000
_cell.angle_alpha   90.00
_cell.angle_beta   90.00
_cell.angle_gamma   90.00
#
_symmetry.space_group_name_H-M   'P 1'
#
loop_
_entity.id
_entity.type
_entity.pdbx_description
1 polymer ?
#
loop_
_entity_poly.entity_id
_entity_poly.type
_entity_poly.pdbx_seq_one_letter_code
_entity_poly.pdbx_strand_id
1 'polypeptide(L)'
;MDTMKTTYIVLELIIAVLSIAGNVLVCWAVAINSTLKNATNYFLVSLAVADIAVGLLAIPFAITISIGFHVDFHSCLFFACFVLVLTQSSIFSLLAVAIDRYLAIKIPLRYNSLVTGKRARGLIAVLWLLSFGIGLTPLMGWNKAMSVCPNATNETEPDAGTEPHGCFISCLFENVVTMSYMVYFNFFGCVLLPLVIMLGIYIKIFMVACKQLHQIELMGNSRTTLQKEVHAAKSLAIIVGLFALCWLPLHILNCITHFNEEFSKSKPEWVMYVAIILSHANSVINPIIYAYRIRDFRYTFRKIISKILCKTDDFPKGTTDNNQHLTATNMNSPVASVTI
;
A
#
# COMPACT_ATOMS: atom_id res chain seq x y z
N MET A 1 -15.36 -21.86 -18.66
CA MET A 1 -14.44 -21.31 -17.64
C MET A 1 -14.57 -22.20 -16.42
N ASP A 2 -13.46 -22.80 -15.97
CA ASP A 2 -13.47 -23.77 -14.87
C ASP A 2 -13.94 -23.12 -13.57
N THR A 3 -14.66 -23.85 -12.72
CA THR A 3 -15.19 -23.36 -11.43
C THR A 3 -14.13 -22.67 -10.57
N MET A 4 -12.89 -23.18 -10.61
CA MET A 4 -11.75 -22.60 -9.91
C MET A 4 -11.36 -21.21 -10.44
N LYS A 5 -11.32 -21.04 -11.77
CA LYS A 5 -10.99 -19.75 -12.39
C LYS A 5 -12.07 -18.71 -12.14
N THR A 6 -13.35 -19.11 -12.24
CA THR A 6 -14.47 -18.22 -11.88
C THR A 6 -14.38 -17.80 -10.42
N THR A 7 -14.08 -18.74 -9.50
CA THR A 7 -13.90 -18.43 -8.07
C THR A 7 -12.74 -17.48 -7.83
N TYR A 8 -11.59 -17.72 -8.48
CA TYR A 8 -10.42 -16.83 -8.43
C TYR A 8 -10.78 -15.40 -8.85
N ILE A 9 -11.41 -15.23 -10.02
CA ILE A 9 -11.80 -13.91 -10.54
C ILE A 9 -12.76 -13.19 -9.58
N VAL A 10 -13.77 -13.89 -9.06
CA VAL A 10 -14.73 -13.29 -8.11
C VAL A 10 -14.03 -12.81 -6.84
N LEU A 11 -13.14 -13.61 -6.27
CA LEU A 11 -12.38 -13.24 -5.07
C LEU A 11 -11.46 -12.05 -5.31
N GLU A 12 -10.75 -12.03 -6.43
CA GLU A 12 -9.89 -10.91 -6.85
C GLU A 12 -10.68 -9.60 -7.01
N LEU A 13 -11.87 -9.65 -7.65
CA LEU A 13 -12.73 -8.47 -7.79
C LEU A 13 -13.23 -7.95 -6.44
N ILE A 14 -13.57 -8.84 -5.50
CA ILE A 14 -13.94 -8.44 -4.14
C ILE A 14 -12.76 -7.74 -3.45
N ILE A 15 -11.55 -8.31 -3.55
CA ILE A 15 -10.33 -7.71 -3.00
C ILE A 15 -10.04 -6.35 -3.62
N ALA A 16 -10.19 -6.21 -4.95
CA ALA A 16 -9.99 -4.94 -5.65
C ALA A 16 -10.91 -3.84 -5.11
N VAL A 17 -12.21 -4.12 -4.99
CA VAL A 17 -13.19 -3.15 -4.48
C VAL A 17 -12.87 -2.75 -3.04
N LEU A 18 -12.58 -3.73 -2.17
CA LEU A 18 -12.24 -3.47 -0.77
C LEU A 18 -10.94 -2.67 -0.63
N SER A 19 -9.93 -3.00 -1.44
CA SER A 19 -8.63 -2.31 -1.44
C SER A 19 -8.81 -0.84 -1.84
N ILE A 20 -9.52 -0.59 -2.95
CA ILE A 20 -9.75 0.78 -3.43
C ILE A 20 -10.54 1.58 -2.40
N ALA A 21 -11.67 1.06 -1.92
CA ALA A 21 -12.53 1.77 -0.97
C ALA A 21 -11.80 2.10 0.34
N GLY A 22 -11.09 1.12 0.91
CA GLY A 22 -10.36 1.28 2.16
C GLY A 22 -9.21 2.29 2.04
N ASN A 23 -8.40 2.19 0.99
CA ASN A 23 -7.23 3.05 0.83
C ASN A 23 -7.59 4.46 0.34
N VAL A 24 -8.66 4.63 -0.43
CA VAL A 24 -9.24 5.97 -0.71
C VAL A 24 -9.68 6.63 0.59
N LEU A 25 -10.29 5.88 1.51
CA LEU A 25 -10.68 6.40 2.83
C LEU A 25 -9.46 6.84 3.66
N VAL A 26 -8.34 6.10 3.61
CA VAL A 26 -7.06 6.51 4.24
C VAL A 26 -6.58 7.85 3.69
N CYS A 27 -6.49 7.97 2.36
CA CYS A 27 -6.09 9.21 1.70
C CYS A 27 -7.01 10.37 2.05
N TRP A 28 -8.33 10.14 2.04
CA TRP A 28 -9.32 11.15 2.36
C TRP A 28 -9.22 11.62 3.82
N ALA A 29 -9.01 10.70 4.77
CA ALA A 29 -8.83 11.04 6.18
C ALA A 29 -7.63 11.98 6.41
N VAL A 30 -6.48 11.70 5.79
CA VAL A 30 -5.29 12.55 5.89
C VAL A 30 -5.50 13.90 5.18
N ALA A 31 -6.25 13.92 4.08
CA ALA A 31 -6.54 15.16 3.34
C ALA A 31 -7.38 16.15 4.17
N ILE A 32 -8.38 15.66 4.91
CA ILE A 32 -9.31 16.53 5.68
C ILE A 32 -8.79 16.88 7.07
N ASN A 33 -8.08 15.98 7.74
CA ASN A 33 -7.71 16.16 9.14
C ASN A 33 -6.28 16.72 9.24
N SER A 34 -6.15 17.97 9.65
CA SER A 34 -4.83 18.62 9.82
C SER A 34 -3.96 17.92 10.88
N THR A 35 -4.55 17.25 11.87
CA THR A 35 -3.78 16.49 12.88
C THR A 35 -3.09 15.27 12.29
N LEU A 36 -3.62 14.75 11.17
CA LEU A 36 -3.04 13.63 10.44
C LEU A 36 -1.96 14.08 9.43
N LYS A 37 -1.75 15.38 9.19
CA LYS A 37 -0.78 15.89 8.21
C LYS A 37 0.64 15.96 8.76
N ASN A 38 1.18 14.81 9.14
CA ASN A 38 2.56 14.65 9.62
C ASN A 38 3.39 13.76 8.68
N ALA A 39 4.71 13.74 8.87
CA ALA A 39 5.64 13.04 7.99
C ALA A 39 5.37 11.53 7.89
N THR A 40 5.10 10.87 9.02
CA THR A 40 4.77 9.44 9.09
C THR A 40 3.55 9.11 8.23
N ASN A 41 2.49 9.91 8.35
CA ASN A 41 1.26 9.70 7.63
C ASN A 41 1.40 9.97 6.13
N TYR A 42 2.38 10.76 5.67
CA TYR A 42 2.67 10.86 4.23
C TYR A 42 3.20 9.55 3.66
N PHE A 43 4.00 8.78 4.40
CA PHE A 43 4.39 7.43 3.97
C PHE A 43 3.21 6.46 3.96
N LEU A 44 2.28 6.56 4.92
CA LEU A 44 1.04 5.78 4.91
C LEU A 44 0.14 6.14 3.71
N VAL A 45 0.09 7.42 3.31
CA VAL A 45 -0.60 7.84 2.07
C VAL A 45 0.10 7.27 0.85
N SER A 46 1.44 7.28 0.79
CA SER A 46 2.19 6.65 -0.31
C SER A 46 1.86 5.16 -0.43
N LEU A 47 1.81 4.44 0.70
CA LEU A 47 1.41 3.04 0.75
C LEU A 47 -0.04 2.84 0.28
N ALA A 48 -0.98 3.68 0.74
CA ALA A 48 -2.37 3.65 0.31
C ALA A 48 -2.52 3.91 -1.20
N VAL A 49 -1.72 4.80 -1.79
CA VAL A 49 -1.71 5.03 -3.24
C VAL A 49 -1.24 3.80 -4.01
N ALA A 50 -0.21 3.10 -3.53
CA ALA A 50 0.23 1.83 -4.12
C ALA A 50 -0.88 0.77 -4.04
N ASP A 51 -1.55 0.64 -2.88
CA ASP A 51 -2.64 -0.32 -2.68
C ASP A 51 -3.91 0.01 -3.51
N ILE A 52 -4.21 1.29 -3.73
CA ILE A 52 -5.26 1.71 -4.69
C ILE A 52 -4.89 1.26 -6.11
N ALA A 53 -3.63 1.46 -6.51
CA ALA A 53 -3.15 1.02 -7.82
C ALA A 53 -3.16 -0.51 -7.95
N VAL A 54 -2.97 -1.26 -6.86
CA VAL A 54 -3.15 -2.73 -6.87
C VAL A 54 -4.57 -3.08 -7.27
N GLY A 55 -5.57 -2.45 -6.63
CA GLY A 55 -6.98 -2.70 -6.95
C GLY A 55 -7.41 -2.23 -8.33
N LEU A 56 -6.93 -1.05 -8.78
CA LEU A 56 -7.32 -0.46 -10.07
C LEU A 56 -6.62 -1.06 -11.28
N LEU A 57 -5.38 -1.51 -11.11
CA LEU A 57 -4.51 -1.89 -12.23
C LEU A 57 -3.96 -3.31 -12.07
N ALA A 58 -3.28 -3.62 -10.96
CA ALA A 58 -2.59 -4.90 -10.82
C ALA A 58 -3.55 -6.10 -10.80
N ILE A 59 -4.68 -6.02 -10.09
CA ILE A 59 -5.67 -7.09 -10.04
C ILE A 59 -6.32 -7.31 -11.43
N PRO A 60 -6.80 -6.27 -12.14
CA PRO A 60 -7.25 -6.43 -13.52
C PRO A 60 -6.19 -7.05 -14.44
N PHE A 61 -4.93 -6.64 -14.32
CA PHE A 61 -3.83 -7.24 -15.10
C PHE A 61 -3.63 -8.72 -14.73
N ALA A 62 -3.64 -9.08 -13.44
CA ALA A 62 -3.52 -10.47 -13.00
C ALA A 62 -4.65 -11.35 -13.53
N ILE A 63 -5.89 -10.86 -13.49
CA ILE A 63 -7.05 -11.56 -14.09
C ILE A 63 -6.82 -11.74 -15.59
N THR A 64 -6.41 -10.70 -16.30
CA THR A 64 -6.20 -10.76 -17.76
C THR A 64 -5.07 -11.75 -18.12
N ILE A 65 -3.96 -11.74 -17.38
CA ILE A 65 -2.85 -12.70 -17.51
C ILE A 65 -3.33 -14.13 -17.20
N SER A 66 -4.19 -14.33 -16.20
CA SER A 66 -4.71 -15.66 -15.85
C SER A 66 -5.57 -16.30 -16.95
N ILE A 67 -6.16 -15.49 -17.82
CA ILE A 67 -6.94 -15.93 -18.99
C ILE A 67 -6.01 -16.34 -20.14
N GLY A 68 -4.77 -15.83 -20.18
CA GLY A 68 -3.79 -16.16 -21.21
C GLY A 68 -4.08 -15.53 -22.57
N PHE A 69 -4.62 -14.30 -22.59
CA PHE A 69 -4.92 -13.58 -23.82
C PHE A 69 -3.68 -13.35 -24.69
N HIS A 70 -3.90 -13.24 -26.01
CA HIS A 70 -2.84 -12.99 -26.98
C HIS A 70 -2.51 -11.51 -27.07
N VAL A 71 -1.23 -11.17 -26.86
CA VAL A 71 -0.72 -9.79 -26.92
C VAL A 71 0.77 -9.83 -27.28
N ASP A 72 1.33 -8.68 -27.64
CA ASP A 72 2.77 -8.57 -27.88
C ASP A 72 3.57 -8.84 -26.60
N PHE A 73 4.78 -9.38 -26.78
CA PHE A 73 5.67 -9.77 -25.67
C PHE A 73 5.91 -8.64 -24.66
N HIS A 74 6.15 -7.41 -25.13
CA HIS A 74 6.55 -6.28 -24.27
C HIS A 74 5.37 -5.75 -23.45
N SER A 75 4.17 -5.70 -24.03
CA SER A 75 2.94 -5.37 -23.29
C SER A 75 2.62 -6.43 -22.24
N CYS A 76 2.75 -7.71 -22.57
CA CYS A 76 2.59 -8.78 -21.57
C CYS A 76 3.59 -8.63 -20.42
N LEU A 77 4.85 -8.37 -20.76
CA LEU A 77 5.91 -8.16 -19.78
C LEU A 77 5.62 -6.93 -18.90
N PHE A 78 5.12 -5.84 -19.47
CA PHE A 78 4.70 -4.66 -18.72
C PHE A 78 3.59 -4.99 -17.72
N PHE A 79 2.53 -5.68 -18.15
CA PHE A 79 1.43 -6.09 -17.26
C PHE A 79 1.93 -6.99 -16.12
N ALA A 80 2.83 -7.94 -16.42
CA ALA A 80 3.43 -8.82 -15.43
C ALA A 80 4.35 -8.09 -14.44
N CYS A 81 5.08 -7.07 -14.89
CA CYS A 81 6.02 -6.31 -14.08
C CYS A 81 5.37 -5.19 -13.25
N PHE A 82 4.21 -4.68 -13.66
CA PHE A 82 3.58 -3.55 -12.99
C PHE A 82 3.25 -3.84 -11.51
N VAL A 83 2.81 -5.06 -11.21
CA VAL A 83 2.58 -5.49 -9.81
C VAL A 83 3.88 -5.44 -8.99
N LEU A 84 5.03 -5.76 -9.59
CA LEU A 84 6.33 -5.73 -8.91
C LEU A 84 6.73 -4.30 -8.50
N VAL A 85 6.41 -3.31 -9.34
CA VAL A 85 6.61 -1.88 -9.01
C VAL A 85 5.80 -1.50 -7.77
N LEU A 86 4.53 -1.89 -7.72
CA LEU A 86 3.65 -1.56 -6.60
C LEU A 86 4.10 -2.26 -5.31
N THR A 87 4.46 -3.54 -5.39
CA THR A 87 5.02 -4.29 -4.25
C THR A 87 6.28 -3.62 -3.73
N GLN A 88 7.18 -3.18 -4.62
CA GLN A 88 8.41 -2.50 -4.22
C GLN A 88 8.13 -1.15 -3.55
N SER A 89 7.16 -0.39 -4.07
CA SER A 89 6.71 0.87 -3.47
C SER A 89 6.17 0.66 -2.06
N SER A 90 5.40 -0.41 -1.85
CA SER A 90 4.87 -0.79 -0.53
C SER A 90 5.99 -1.16 0.44
N ILE A 91 6.99 -1.95 0.02
CA ILE A 91 8.15 -2.32 0.85
C ILE A 91 8.93 -1.09 1.28
N PHE A 92 9.24 -0.19 0.34
CA PHE A 92 9.96 1.03 0.65
C PHE A 92 9.16 1.97 1.56
N SER A 93 7.85 2.07 1.37
CA SER A 93 6.98 2.84 2.25
C SER A 93 6.97 2.28 3.68
N LEU A 94 6.88 0.95 3.84
CA LEU A 94 6.93 0.29 5.15
C LEU A 94 8.30 0.44 5.83
N LEU A 95 9.38 0.33 5.07
CA LEU A 95 10.74 0.56 5.59
C LEU A 95 10.92 2.00 6.04
N ALA A 96 10.44 2.97 5.25
CA ALA A 96 10.47 4.39 5.61
C ALA A 96 9.67 4.65 6.90
N VAL A 97 8.49 4.03 7.06
CA VAL A 97 7.71 4.09 8.30
C VAL A 97 8.50 3.49 9.47
N ALA A 98 9.14 2.34 9.30
CA ALA A 98 9.95 1.72 10.36
C ALA A 98 11.11 2.63 10.81
N ILE A 99 11.84 3.23 9.86
CA ILE A 99 12.93 4.17 10.13
C ILE A 99 12.39 5.43 10.81
N ASP A 100 11.31 6.01 10.31
CA ASP A 100 10.66 7.20 10.88
C ASP A 100 10.31 6.99 12.37
N ARG A 101 9.69 5.84 12.69
CA ARG A 101 9.35 5.47 14.07
C ARG A 101 10.57 5.25 14.93
N TYR A 102 11.60 4.62 14.39
CA TYR A 102 12.86 4.45 15.09
C TYR A 102 13.47 5.81 15.47
N LEU A 103 13.50 6.76 14.53
CA LEU A 103 14.01 8.11 14.78
C LEU A 103 13.17 8.85 15.82
N ALA A 104 11.84 8.76 15.75
CA ALA A 104 10.94 9.40 16.71
C ALA A 104 11.19 8.92 18.16
N ILE A 105 11.44 7.62 18.35
CA ILE A 105 11.67 7.02 19.67
C ILE A 105 13.11 7.24 20.14
N LYS A 106 14.09 7.17 19.24
CA LYS A 106 15.52 7.22 19.60
C LYS A 106 16.03 8.64 19.86
N ILE A 107 15.55 9.63 19.10
CA ILE A 107 16.05 11.01 19.15
C ILE A 107 14.91 12.07 19.18
N PRO A 108 14.02 12.03 20.19
CA PRO A 108 12.80 12.84 20.22
C PRO A 108 13.07 14.36 20.10
N LEU A 109 14.16 14.86 20.71
CA LEU A 109 14.49 16.29 20.71
C LEU A 109 14.87 16.83 19.32
N ARG A 110 15.50 16.00 18.48
CA ARG A 110 15.95 16.40 17.14
C ARG A 110 14.99 15.96 16.04
N TYR A 111 14.09 15.03 16.33
CA TYR A 111 13.17 14.43 15.36
C TYR A 111 12.43 15.49 14.52
N ASN A 112 11.80 16.49 15.16
CA ASN A 112 11.04 17.53 14.45
C ASN A 112 11.87 18.40 13.51
N SER A 113 13.18 18.52 13.75
CA SER A 113 14.11 19.25 12.86
C SER A 113 14.65 18.38 11.71
N LEU A 114 14.72 17.06 11.92
CA LEU A 114 15.25 16.11 10.96
C LEU A 114 14.17 15.66 9.98
N VAL A 115 13.04 15.20 10.49
CA VAL A 115 11.95 14.61 9.73
C VAL A 115 10.89 15.67 9.45
N THR A 116 11.02 16.32 8.29
CA THR A 116 10.08 17.36 7.85
C THR A 116 9.21 16.86 6.70
N GLY A 117 7.99 17.41 6.57
CA GLY A 117 7.07 17.02 5.50
C GLY A 117 7.59 17.28 4.08
N LYS A 118 8.45 18.29 3.88
CA LYS A 118 9.11 18.55 2.58
C LYS A 118 10.09 17.43 2.24
N ARG A 119 10.95 17.05 3.18
CA ARG A 119 11.91 15.94 3.01
C ARG A 119 11.19 14.61 2.81
N ALA A 120 10.12 14.35 3.56
CA ALA A 120 9.33 13.14 3.43
C ALA A 120 8.72 13.00 2.02
N ARG A 121 8.12 14.07 1.46
CA ARG A 121 7.61 14.06 0.08
C ARG A 121 8.70 13.84 -0.97
N GLY A 122 9.87 14.46 -0.79
CA GLY A 122 11.03 14.22 -1.66
C GLY A 122 11.50 12.77 -1.60
N LEU A 123 11.59 12.19 -0.39
CA LEU A 123 11.95 10.79 -0.22
C LEU A 123 10.92 9.86 -0.89
N ILE A 124 9.62 10.11 -0.72
CA ILE A 124 8.56 9.35 -1.39
C ILE A 124 8.77 9.33 -2.92
N ALA A 125 9.03 10.50 -3.53
CA ALA A 125 9.28 10.57 -4.97
C ALA A 125 10.49 9.71 -5.40
N VAL A 126 11.59 9.76 -4.65
CA VAL A 126 12.77 8.91 -4.90
C VAL A 126 12.43 7.43 -4.75
N LEU A 127 11.69 7.05 -3.71
CA LEU A 127 11.30 5.66 -3.49
C LEU A 127 10.42 5.13 -4.63
N TRP A 128 9.50 5.94 -5.17
CA TRP A 128 8.71 5.56 -6.35
C TRP A 128 9.59 5.36 -7.58
N LEU A 129 10.53 6.26 -7.86
CA LEU A 129 11.45 6.11 -8.98
C LEU A 129 12.29 4.84 -8.87
N LEU A 130 12.78 4.52 -7.66
CA LEU A 130 13.50 3.28 -7.39
C LEU A 130 12.60 2.06 -7.60
N SER A 131 11.34 2.11 -7.17
CA SER A 131 10.37 1.03 -7.40
C SER A 131 10.11 0.78 -8.88
N PHE A 132 9.99 1.83 -9.69
CA PHE A 132 9.87 1.68 -11.15
C PHE A 132 11.13 1.05 -11.75
N GLY A 133 12.32 1.51 -11.37
CA GLY A 133 13.59 0.93 -11.85
C GLY A 133 13.72 -0.56 -11.52
N ILE A 134 13.42 -0.93 -10.27
CA ILE A 134 13.51 -2.32 -9.80
C ILE A 134 12.42 -3.20 -10.42
N GLY A 135 11.17 -2.74 -10.43
CA GLY A 135 10.03 -3.54 -10.91
C GLY A 135 10.02 -3.72 -12.43
N LEU A 136 10.53 -2.73 -13.19
CA LEU A 136 10.60 -2.78 -14.66
C LEU A 136 11.96 -3.29 -15.18
N THR A 137 12.86 -3.75 -14.31
CA THR A 137 14.15 -4.33 -14.73
C THR A 137 14.00 -5.43 -15.80
N PRO A 138 12.97 -6.31 -15.80
CA PRO A 138 12.78 -7.28 -16.87
C PRO A 138 12.60 -6.63 -18.26
N LEU A 139 11.98 -5.44 -18.35
CA LEU A 139 11.85 -4.71 -19.62
C LEU A 139 13.20 -4.17 -20.12
N MET A 140 14.21 -4.06 -19.26
CA MET A 140 15.56 -3.62 -19.64
C MET A 140 16.42 -4.76 -20.21
N GLY A 141 15.85 -5.97 -20.36
CA GLY A 141 16.50 -7.10 -21.01
C GLY A 141 16.60 -8.37 -20.16
N TRP A 142 16.24 -8.34 -18.87
CA TRP A 142 16.24 -9.54 -18.02
C TRP A 142 14.91 -10.30 -18.12
N ASN A 143 14.60 -10.78 -19.32
CA ASN A 143 13.34 -11.44 -19.65
C ASN A 143 13.58 -12.66 -20.58
N LYS A 144 12.51 -13.32 -21.01
CA LYS A 144 12.55 -14.53 -21.85
C LYS A 144 12.41 -14.26 -23.37
N ALA A 145 12.56 -13.02 -23.83
CA ALA A 145 12.34 -12.64 -25.24
C ALA A 145 13.16 -13.51 -26.21
N MET A 146 14.45 -13.71 -25.92
CA MET A 146 15.35 -14.52 -26.78
C MET A 146 14.87 -15.97 -26.94
N SER A 147 14.30 -16.56 -25.88
CA SER A 147 13.82 -17.95 -25.90
C SER A 147 12.43 -18.11 -26.52
N VAL A 148 11.57 -17.09 -26.40
CA VAL A 148 10.16 -17.17 -26.81
C VAL A 148 9.94 -16.55 -28.19
N CYS A 149 10.74 -15.57 -28.57
CA CYS A 149 10.64 -14.79 -29.81
C CYS A 149 11.98 -14.76 -30.59
N PRO A 150 12.58 -15.92 -30.95
CA PRO A 150 13.92 -15.96 -31.57
C PRO A 150 13.98 -15.26 -32.94
N ASN A 151 12.87 -15.23 -33.68
CA ASN A 151 12.81 -14.63 -35.02
C ASN A 151 12.64 -13.10 -35.00
N ALA A 152 12.34 -12.49 -33.84
CA ALA A 152 12.23 -11.04 -33.70
C ALA A 152 13.59 -10.36 -33.44
N THR A 153 14.61 -11.12 -33.05
CA THR A 153 15.96 -10.63 -32.74
C THR A 153 16.98 -10.87 -33.86
N ASN A 154 16.66 -11.76 -34.81
CA ASN A 154 17.50 -11.99 -35.98
C ASN A 154 17.07 -11.00 -37.07
N GLU A 155 17.91 -10.00 -37.33
CA GLU A 155 17.85 -9.11 -38.51
C GLU A 155 18.11 -9.90 -39.81
N THR A 156 17.35 -10.97 -40.04
CA THR A 156 17.30 -11.59 -41.36
C THR A 156 16.38 -10.70 -42.19
N GLU A 157 16.90 -10.22 -43.32
CA GLU A 157 16.22 -9.31 -44.25
C GLU A 157 14.72 -9.65 -44.40
N PRO A 158 13.82 -8.65 -44.43
CA PRO A 158 12.42 -8.92 -44.64
C PRO A 158 12.25 -9.49 -46.05
N ASP A 159 11.89 -10.77 -46.13
CA ASP A 159 11.43 -11.36 -47.39
C ASP A 159 10.28 -10.50 -47.91
N ALA A 160 10.46 -9.96 -49.12
CA ALA A 160 9.55 -9.03 -49.76
C ALA A 160 8.16 -9.66 -49.95
N GLY A 161 7.28 -9.46 -48.99
CA GLY A 161 5.89 -9.95 -49.04
C GLY A 161 5.28 -10.36 -47.70
N THR A 162 6.05 -10.39 -46.60
CA THR A 162 5.52 -10.83 -45.29
C THR A 162 5.35 -9.65 -44.34
N GLU A 163 4.11 -9.41 -43.89
CA GLU A 163 3.74 -8.44 -42.84
C GLU A 163 4.71 -8.50 -41.64
N PRO A 164 5.02 -7.37 -40.96
CA PRO A 164 5.91 -7.38 -39.82
C PRO A 164 5.30 -8.24 -38.71
N HIS A 165 5.73 -9.49 -38.59
CA HIS A 165 5.23 -10.41 -37.59
C HIS A 165 5.73 -9.97 -36.20
N GLY A 166 4.96 -9.09 -35.55
CA GLY A 166 5.11 -8.84 -34.12
C GLY A 166 5.09 -10.15 -33.35
N CYS A 167 5.92 -10.29 -32.32
CA CYS A 167 5.91 -11.50 -31.50
C CYS A 167 4.66 -11.51 -30.59
N PHE A 168 3.60 -12.15 -31.06
CA PHE A 168 2.37 -12.37 -30.30
C PHE A 168 2.47 -13.68 -29.51
N ILE A 169 2.23 -13.60 -28.21
CA ILE A 169 2.31 -14.75 -27.30
C ILE A 169 1.05 -14.84 -26.44
N SER A 170 0.75 -16.05 -25.94
CA SER A 170 -0.20 -16.19 -24.84
C SER A 170 0.43 -15.61 -23.57
N CYS A 171 -0.19 -14.56 -23.03
CA CYS A 171 0.39 -13.81 -21.92
C CYS A 171 0.29 -14.57 -20.60
N LEU A 172 1.38 -15.23 -20.22
CA LEU A 172 1.53 -15.94 -18.95
C LEU A 172 2.77 -15.41 -18.22
N PHE A 173 2.65 -15.23 -16.91
CA PHE A 173 3.73 -14.67 -16.08
C PHE A 173 5.06 -15.43 -16.25
N GLU A 174 5.02 -16.75 -16.17
CA GLU A 174 6.21 -17.61 -16.28
C GLU A 174 6.82 -17.63 -17.69
N ASN A 175 6.06 -17.22 -18.72
CA ASN A 175 6.55 -17.17 -20.09
C ASN A 175 7.37 -15.91 -20.39
N VAL A 176 7.10 -14.81 -19.68
CA VAL A 176 7.76 -13.51 -19.96
C VAL A 176 8.79 -13.14 -18.90
N VAL A 177 8.56 -13.52 -17.63
CA VAL A 177 9.44 -13.21 -16.50
C VAL A 177 10.34 -14.40 -16.17
N THR A 178 11.64 -14.15 -16.02
CA THR A 178 12.61 -15.18 -15.65
C THR A 178 12.59 -15.46 -14.15
N MET A 179 12.52 -16.75 -13.75
CA MET A 179 12.50 -17.14 -12.33
C MET A 179 13.78 -16.73 -11.58
N SER A 180 14.94 -16.71 -12.25
CA SER A 180 16.18 -16.21 -11.65
C SER A 180 16.08 -14.75 -11.20
N TYR A 181 15.40 -13.89 -11.97
CA TYR A 181 15.13 -12.51 -11.58
C TYR A 181 14.20 -12.47 -10.37
N MET A 182 13.11 -13.24 -10.39
CA MET A 182 12.14 -13.30 -9.29
C MET A 182 12.75 -13.78 -7.97
N VAL A 183 13.66 -14.74 -8.02
CA VAL A 183 14.27 -15.33 -6.81
C VAL A 183 15.47 -14.51 -6.32
N TYR A 184 16.49 -14.30 -7.15
CA TYR A 184 17.74 -13.72 -6.67
C TYR A 184 17.66 -12.21 -6.50
N PHE A 185 17.14 -11.51 -7.50
CA PHE A 185 17.09 -10.05 -7.46
C PHE A 185 15.87 -9.55 -6.69
N ASN A 186 14.67 -9.93 -7.15
CA ASN A 186 13.43 -9.46 -6.55
C ASN A 186 13.26 -9.97 -5.11
N PHE A 187 13.25 -11.29 -4.90
CA PHE A 187 13.01 -11.82 -3.55
C PHE A 187 14.18 -11.59 -2.59
N PHE A 188 15.38 -12.15 -2.85
CA PHE A 188 16.49 -12.02 -1.89
C PHE A 188 16.99 -10.58 -1.75
N GLY A 189 17.18 -9.89 -2.89
CA GLY A 189 17.70 -8.53 -2.90
C GLY A 189 16.69 -7.47 -2.46
N CYS A 190 15.48 -7.50 -3.03
CA CYS A 190 14.54 -6.38 -2.89
C CYS A 190 13.40 -6.60 -1.87
N VAL A 191 13.13 -7.83 -1.47
CA VAL A 191 12.05 -8.16 -0.50
C VAL A 191 12.62 -8.61 0.84
N LEU A 192 13.41 -9.68 0.84
CA LEU A 192 13.94 -10.30 2.06
C LEU A 192 14.88 -9.37 2.81
N LEU A 193 15.80 -8.70 2.10
CA LEU A 193 16.74 -7.76 2.71
C LEU A 193 16.01 -6.60 3.44
N PRO A 194 15.06 -5.85 2.83
CA PRO A 194 14.26 -4.87 3.56
C PRO A 194 13.45 -5.45 4.72
N LEU A 195 12.88 -6.65 4.58
CA LEU A 195 12.15 -7.31 5.67
C LEU A 195 13.04 -7.59 6.88
N VAL A 196 14.26 -8.08 6.66
CA VAL A 196 15.25 -8.31 7.72
C VAL A 196 15.67 -6.99 8.37
N ILE A 197 15.88 -5.93 7.58
CA ILE A 197 16.19 -4.59 8.10
C ILE A 197 15.04 -4.07 8.97
N MET A 198 13.80 -4.15 8.49
CA MET A 198 12.61 -3.73 9.25
C MET A 198 12.49 -4.52 10.56
N LEU A 199 12.66 -5.85 10.51
CA LEU A 199 12.65 -6.70 11.70
C LEU A 199 13.71 -6.25 12.72
N GLY A 200 14.94 -6.01 12.27
CA GLY A 200 16.02 -5.49 13.10
C GLY A 200 15.67 -4.15 13.74
N ILE A 201 15.08 -3.22 12.97
CA ILE A 201 14.61 -1.92 13.46
C ILE A 201 13.55 -2.10 14.55
N TYR A 202 12.52 -2.94 14.33
CA TYR A 202 11.46 -3.15 15.32
C TYR A 202 11.95 -3.84 16.59
N ILE A 203 12.88 -4.80 16.47
CA ILE A 203 13.55 -5.38 17.64
C ILE A 203 14.27 -4.29 18.43
N LYS A 204 15.03 -3.41 17.76
CA LYS A 204 15.72 -2.29 18.43
C LYS A 204 14.73 -1.30 19.06
N ILE A 205 13.61 -1.01 18.41
CA ILE A 205 12.53 -0.18 18.98
C ILE A 205 12.02 -0.80 20.28
N PHE A 206 11.68 -2.09 20.25
CA PHE A 206 11.18 -2.81 21.42
C PHE A 206 12.21 -2.82 22.56
N MET A 207 13.48 -3.08 22.27
CA MET A 207 14.55 -3.05 23.27
C MET A 207 14.71 -1.66 23.91
N VAL A 208 14.72 -0.59 23.10
CA VAL A 208 14.82 0.79 23.61
C VAL A 208 13.63 1.15 24.48
N ALA A 209 12.43 0.78 24.05
CA ALA A 209 11.20 0.97 24.80
C ALA A 209 11.23 0.27 26.17
N CYS A 210 11.61 -1.01 26.20
CA CYS A 210 11.75 -1.78 27.43
C CYS A 210 12.78 -1.14 28.38
N LYS A 211 13.93 -0.68 27.86
CA LYS A 211 14.95 0.00 28.66
C LYS A 211 14.43 1.31 29.25
N GLN A 212 13.72 2.12 28.47
CA GLN A 212 13.15 3.39 28.95
C GLN A 212 12.03 3.16 29.97
N LEU A 213 11.20 2.13 29.81
CA LEU A 213 10.16 1.77 30.81
C LEU A 213 10.78 1.39 32.15
N HIS A 214 11.87 0.62 32.13
CA HIS A 214 12.60 0.26 33.34
C HIS A 214 13.22 1.49 34.04
N GLN A 215 13.78 2.43 33.29
CA GLN A 215 14.30 3.68 33.88
C GLN A 215 13.21 4.59 34.46
N ILE A 216 12.04 4.68 33.81
CA ILE A 216 10.93 5.50 34.31
C ILE A 216 10.36 4.93 35.61
N GLU A 217 10.33 3.61 35.75
CA GLU A 217 9.94 2.93 37.00
C GLU A 217 10.88 3.27 38.16
N LEU A 218 12.18 3.33 37.88
CA LEU A 218 13.19 3.76 38.87
C LEU A 218 13.08 5.26 39.23
N MET A 219 12.59 6.10 38.31
CA MET A 219 12.48 7.55 38.50
C MET A 219 11.11 8.02 39.00
N GLY A 220 10.15 7.12 39.25
CA GLY A 220 8.81 7.46 39.77
C GLY A 220 7.95 8.34 38.84
N ASN A 221 8.29 8.43 37.55
CA ASN A 221 7.65 9.36 36.61
C ASN A 221 6.47 8.72 35.86
N SER A 222 5.55 9.56 35.33
CA SER A 222 4.33 9.09 34.65
C SER A 222 4.62 8.27 33.38
N ARG A 223 4.22 6.99 33.38
CA ARG A 223 4.39 5.99 32.29
C ARG A 223 3.63 6.30 30.99
N THR A 224 2.75 7.30 30.99
CA THR A 224 1.66 7.40 30.00
C THR A 224 2.09 7.76 28.58
N THR A 225 3.10 8.63 28.39
CA THR A 225 3.56 9.04 27.05
C THR A 225 4.35 7.93 26.37
N LEU A 226 5.26 7.27 27.09
CA LEU A 226 6.07 6.17 26.54
C LEU A 226 5.20 4.95 26.17
N GLN A 227 4.23 4.59 27.01
CA GLN A 227 3.31 3.49 26.72
C GLN A 227 2.51 3.72 25.43
N LYS A 228 2.13 4.97 25.12
CA LYS A 228 1.46 5.32 23.86
C LYS A 228 2.38 5.10 22.65
N GLU A 229 3.64 5.51 22.74
CA GLU A 229 4.65 5.29 21.68
C GLU A 229 4.91 3.80 21.44
N VAL A 230 5.02 2.99 22.50
CA VAL A 230 5.20 1.53 22.39
C VAL A 230 3.98 0.86 21.77
N HIS A 231 2.77 1.30 22.12
CA HIS A 231 1.54 0.76 21.54
C HIS A 231 1.45 1.08 20.03
N ALA A 232 1.84 2.29 19.62
CA ALA A 232 1.94 2.66 18.22
C ALA A 232 2.97 1.80 17.48
N ALA A 233 4.17 1.61 18.03
CA ALA A 233 5.20 0.74 17.46
C ALA A 233 4.75 -0.72 17.31
N LYS A 234 4.06 -1.28 18.32
CA LYS A 234 3.48 -2.62 18.25
C LYS A 234 2.50 -2.76 17.10
N SER A 235 1.70 -1.72 16.84
CA SER A 235 0.73 -1.73 15.74
C SER A 235 1.41 -1.71 14.39
N LEU A 236 2.52 -0.98 14.23
CA LEU A 236 3.29 -0.94 12.98
C LEU A 236 4.11 -2.23 12.75
N ALA A 237 4.59 -2.86 13.82
CA ALA A 237 5.20 -4.20 13.73
C ALA A 237 4.21 -5.26 13.25
N ILE A 238 2.94 -5.18 13.65
CA ILE A 238 1.87 -6.06 13.14
C ILE A 238 1.68 -5.87 11.63
N ILE A 239 1.71 -4.63 11.13
CA ILE A 239 1.61 -4.35 9.69
C ILE A 239 2.74 -5.05 8.93
N VAL A 240 3.98 -4.94 9.40
CA VAL A 240 5.13 -5.60 8.75
C VAL A 240 5.03 -7.13 8.82
N GLY A 241 4.57 -7.67 9.95
CA GLY A 241 4.34 -9.11 10.09
C GLY A 241 3.27 -9.64 9.13
N LEU A 242 2.18 -8.88 8.95
CA LEU A 242 1.11 -9.23 8.01
C LEU A 242 1.55 -9.10 6.55
N PHE A 243 2.37 -8.09 6.23
CA PHE A 243 3.00 -7.99 4.92
C PHE A 243 3.84 -9.23 4.60
N ALA A 244 4.70 -9.64 5.54
CA ALA A 244 5.51 -10.86 5.37
C ALA A 244 4.62 -12.11 5.22
N LEU A 245 3.58 -12.25 6.05
CA LEU A 245 2.64 -13.36 5.97
C LEU A 245 1.94 -13.44 4.61
N CYS A 246 1.59 -12.30 4.03
CA CYS A 246 0.90 -12.24 2.75
C CYS A 246 1.80 -12.51 1.54
N TRP A 247 3.06 -12.05 1.58
CA TRP A 247 3.96 -12.10 0.42
C TRP A 247 4.91 -13.29 0.43
N LEU A 248 5.38 -13.76 1.59
CA LEU A 248 6.33 -14.86 1.66
C LEU A 248 5.85 -16.16 1.00
N PRO A 249 4.56 -16.57 1.10
CA PRO A 249 4.11 -17.79 0.43
C PRO A 249 4.35 -17.78 -1.08
N LEU A 250 4.08 -16.66 -1.76
CA LEU A 250 4.30 -16.52 -3.20
C LEU A 250 5.80 -16.57 -3.54
N HIS A 251 6.65 -15.88 -2.77
CA HIS A 251 8.09 -15.92 -2.99
C HIS A 251 8.70 -17.29 -2.72
N ILE A 252 8.23 -18.00 -1.69
CA ILE A 252 8.65 -19.38 -1.39
C ILE A 252 8.26 -20.30 -2.55
N LEU A 253 7.05 -20.16 -3.10
CA LEU A 253 6.65 -20.94 -4.29
C LEU A 253 7.53 -20.64 -5.51
N ASN A 254 7.92 -19.39 -5.73
CA ASN A 254 8.87 -19.04 -6.79
C ASN A 254 10.24 -19.69 -6.56
N CYS A 255 10.73 -19.72 -5.31
CA CYS A 255 11.96 -20.45 -4.96
C CYS A 255 11.84 -21.94 -5.24
N ILE A 256 10.76 -22.59 -4.80
CA ILE A 256 10.55 -24.03 -5.04
C ILE A 256 10.47 -24.31 -6.54
N THR A 257 9.76 -23.48 -7.30
CA THR A 257 9.65 -23.60 -8.76
C THR A 257 11.01 -23.45 -9.44
N HIS A 258 11.88 -22.57 -8.94
CA HIS A 258 13.21 -22.34 -9.50
C HIS A 258 14.22 -23.44 -9.13
N PHE A 259 14.19 -23.95 -7.90
CA PHE A 259 15.17 -24.94 -7.42
C PHE A 259 14.73 -26.40 -7.60
N ASN A 260 13.45 -26.66 -7.86
CA ASN A 260 12.91 -28.00 -8.06
C ASN A 260 12.11 -28.08 -9.37
N GLU A 261 12.75 -28.60 -10.42
CA GLU A 261 12.13 -28.76 -11.75
C GLU A 261 10.95 -29.73 -11.75
N GLU A 262 10.96 -30.76 -10.90
CA GLU A 262 9.88 -31.74 -10.80
C GLU A 262 8.60 -31.08 -10.25
N PHE A 263 8.76 -30.26 -9.19
CA PHE A 263 7.66 -29.46 -8.67
C PHE A 263 7.17 -28.43 -9.69
N SER A 264 8.08 -27.78 -10.43
CA SER A 264 7.71 -26.81 -11.47
C SER A 264 6.76 -27.38 -12.52
N LYS A 265 6.91 -28.66 -12.87
CA LYS A 265 6.07 -29.36 -13.86
C LYS A 265 4.76 -29.92 -13.28
N SER A 266 4.72 -30.17 -11.98
CA SER A 266 3.60 -30.85 -11.30
C SER A 266 2.81 -29.95 -10.34
N LYS A 267 3.17 -28.67 -10.20
CA LYS A 267 2.52 -27.75 -9.27
C LYS A 267 1.03 -27.53 -9.62
N PRO A 268 0.11 -27.71 -8.66
CA PRO A 268 -1.30 -27.43 -8.90
C PRO A 268 -1.57 -25.92 -9.06
N GLU A 269 -2.39 -25.53 -10.04
CA GLU A 269 -2.75 -24.12 -10.28
C GLU A 269 -3.37 -23.44 -9.05
N TRP A 270 -4.16 -24.18 -8.26
CA TRP A 270 -4.84 -23.64 -7.09
C TRP A 270 -3.87 -23.09 -6.02
N VAL A 271 -2.67 -23.69 -5.91
CA VAL A 271 -1.65 -23.24 -4.96
C VAL A 271 -1.15 -21.85 -5.33
N MET A 272 -0.94 -21.61 -6.64
CA MET A 272 -0.55 -20.31 -7.16
C MET A 272 -1.67 -19.27 -6.97
N TYR A 273 -2.91 -19.62 -7.29
CA TYR A 273 -4.05 -18.71 -7.08
C TYR A 273 -4.21 -18.31 -5.62
N VAL A 274 -4.09 -19.24 -4.67
CA VAL A 274 -4.16 -18.93 -3.24
C VAL A 274 -3.04 -17.98 -2.83
N ALA A 275 -1.81 -18.21 -3.29
CA ALA A 275 -0.68 -17.35 -2.96
C ALA A 275 -0.81 -15.94 -3.57
N ILE A 276 -1.31 -15.82 -4.81
CA ILE A 276 -1.58 -14.55 -5.47
C ILE A 276 -2.69 -13.78 -4.74
N ILE A 277 -3.83 -14.43 -4.47
CA ILE A 277 -4.95 -13.85 -3.71
C ILE A 277 -4.45 -13.33 -2.36
N LEU A 278 -3.65 -14.14 -1.65
CA LEU A 278 -3.11 -13.77 -0.35
C LEU A 278 -2.19 -12.54 -0.44
N SER A 279 -1.38 -12.43 -1.51
CA SER A 279 -0.53 -11.27 -1.74
C SER A 279 -1.34 -10.00 -2.02
N HIS A 280 -2.43 -10.08 -2.78
CA HIS A 280 -3.32 -8.95 -3.05
C HIS A 280 -4.19 -8.57 -1.85
N ALA A 281 -4.59 -9.54 -1.02
CA ALA A 281 -5.34 -9.30 0.20
C ALA A 281 -4.59 -8.39 1.20
N ASN A 282 -3.26 -8.35 1.12
CA ASN A 282 -2.42 -7.42 1.90
C ASN A 282 -2.89 -5.96 1.76
N SER A 283 -3.30 -5.54 0.56
CA SER A 283 -3.75 -4.17 0.28
C SER A 283 -5.07 -3.81 0.98
N VAL A 284 -5.90 -4.80 1.33
CA VAL A 284 -7.16 -4.61 2.08
C VAL A 284 -6.91 -4.47 3.59
N ILE A 285 -5.88 -5.16 4.08
CA ILE A 285 -5.59 -5.26 5.52
C ILE A 285 -5.15 -3.92 6.12
N ASN A 286 -4.43 -3.08 5.37
CA ASN A 286 -3.85 -1.83 5.86
C ASN A 286 -4.89 -0.86 6.47
N PRO A 287 -5.97 -0.44 5.75
CA PRO A 287 -7.03 0.38 6.31
C PRO A 287 -7.69 -0.19 7.55
N ILE A 288 -7.89 -1.52 7.60
CA ILE A 288 -8.48 -2.22 8.74
C ILE A 288 -7.59 -2.05 9.97
N ILE A 289 -6.28 -2.25 9.84
CA ILE A 289 -5.34 -2.05 10.94
C ILE A 289 -5.39 -0.61 11.44
N TYR A 290 -5.42 0.39 10.54
CA TYR A 290 -5.50 1.80 10.95
C TYR A 290 -6.78 2.10 11.71
N ALA A 291 -7.92 1.58 11.26
CA ALA A 291 -9.22 1.70 11.94
C ALA A 291 -9.21 1.11 13.36
N TYR A 292 -8.57 -0.04 13.57
CA TYR A 292 -8.53 -0.69 14.89
C TYR A 292 -7.46 -0.12 15.82
N ARG A 293 -6.30 0.26 15.28
CA ARG A 293 -5.09 0.54 16.06
C ARG A 293 -4.75 2.01 16.19
N ILE A 294 -5.17 2.86 15.25
CA ILE A 294 -4.83 4.29 15.25
C ILE A 294 -6.09 5.11 15.54
N ARG A 295 -6.16 5.67 16.76
CA ARG A 295 -7.33 6.40 17.27
C ARG A 295 -7.78 7.54 16.35
N ASP A 296 -6.84 8.30 15.82
CA ASP A 296 -7.13 9.48 15.00
C ASP A 296 -7.71 9.09 13.63
N PHE A 297 -7.19 8.02 13.02
CA PHE A 297 -7.80 7.43 11.82
C PHE A 297 -9.20 6.90 12.11
N ARG A 298 -9.37 6.13 13.19
CA ARG A 298 -10.68 5.59 13.59
C ARG A 298 -11.74 6.68 13.76
N TYR A 299 -11.40 7.77 14.46
CA TYR A 299 -12.31 8.89 14.65
C TYR A 299 -12.65 9.57 13.32
N THR A 300 -11.64 9.80 12.47
CA THR A 300 -11.82 10.45 11.17
C THR A 300 -12.64 9.58 10.22
N PHE A 301 -12.40 8.26 10.18
CA PHE A 301 -13.19 7.32 9.40
C PHE A 301 -14.66 7.30 9.81
N ARG A 302 -14.96 7.24 11.12
CA ARG A 302 -16.34 7.33 11.61
C ARG A 302 -17.02 8.64 11.18
N LYS A 303 -16.29 9.76 11.25
CA LYS A 303 -16.80 11.06 10.80
C LYS A 303 -17.10 11.09 9.30
N ILE A 304 -16.21 10.53 8.47
CA ILE A 304 -16.41 10.45 7.02
C ILE A 304 -17.61 9.55 6.69
N ILE A 305 -17.63 8.33 7.25
CA ILE A 305 -18.69 7.35 7.01
C ILE A 305 -20.04 7.87 7.48
N SER A 306 -20.13 8.46 8.67
CA SER A 306 -21.37 9.09 9.15
C SER A 306 -21.82 10.23 8.23
N LYS A 307 -20.91 11.05 7.71
CA LYS A 307 -21.28 12.10 6.75
C LYS A 307 -21.77 11.54 5.41
N ILE A 308 -21.29 10.38 4.97
CA ILE A 308 -21.74 9.73 3.74
C ILE A 308 -23.10 9.06 3.96
N LEU A 309 -23.27 8.35 5.08
CA LEU A 309 -24.49 7.59 5.39
C LEU A 309 -25.65 8.47 5.89
N CYS A 310 -25.37 9.55 6.63
CA CYS A 310 -26.39 10.47 7.16
C CYS A 310 -26.73 11.63 6.21
N LYS A 311 -26.17 11.66 5.00
CA LYS A 311 -26.48 12.68 3.98
C LYS A 311 -27.79 12.41 3.21
N THR A 312 -28.56 11.41 3.62
CA THR A 312 -29.84 11.04 2.99
C THR A 312 -31.05 11.78 3.58
N ASP A 313 -30.87 12.66 4.57
CA ASP A 313 -31.96 13.41 5.22
C ASP A 313 -31.83 14.94 5.13
N ASP A 314 -31.39 15.49 4.00
CA ASP A 314 -31.61 16.93 3.74
C ASP A 314 -33.05 17.15 3.22
N PHE A 315 -33.99 17.27 4.16
CA PHE A 315 -35.33 17.83 3.91
C PHE A 315 -35.21 19.22 3.26
N PRO A 316 -36.08 19.60 2.29
CA PRO A 316 -36.04 20.93 1.69
C PRO A 316 -36.34 21.97 2.77
N LYS A 317 -35.40 22.91 3.00
CA LYS A 317 -35.68 24.12 3.76
C LYS A 317 -36.75 24.91 3.02
N GLY A 318 -37.97 24.90 3.57
CA GLY A 318 -39.04 25.80 3.20
C GLY A 318 -38.56 27.25 3.31
N THR A 319 -38.79 27.97 2.22
CA THR A 319 -38.62 29.39 1.96
C THR A 319 -38.89 30.31 3.15
N THR A 320 -37.93 31.19 3.40
CA THR A 320 -38.08 32.44 4.14
C THR A 320 -38.99 33.37 3.32
N ASP A 321 -40.00 33.96 3.95
CA ASP A 321 -40.70 35.12 3.38
C ASP A 321 -40.61 36.30 4.35
N ASN A 322 -40.42 37.47 3.75
CA ASN A 322 -39.84 38.68 4.33
C ASN A 322 -40.83 39.59 5.07
N ASN A 323 -40.24 40.41 5.95
CA ASN A 323 -40.59 41.79 6.30
C ASN A 323 -41.96 42.13 6.92
N GLN A 324 -41.93 42.71 8.13
CA GLN A 324 -42.55 44.01 8.34
C GLN A 324 -41.83 44.84 9.41
N HIS A 325 -41.43 46.04 8.96
CA HIS A 325 -40.99 47.22 9.71
C HIS A 325 -41.94 47.58 10.87
N LEU A 326 -41.38 48.02 12.00
CA LEU A 326 -41.89 49.19 12.74
C LEU A 326 -40.82 49.79 13.66
N THR A 327 -40.69 51.10 13.53
CA THR A 327 -39.70 52.05 14.07
C THR A 327 -40.10 52.65 15.43
N ALA A 328 -39.08 53.15 16.14
CA ALA A 328 -39.10 54.17 17.23
C ALA A 328 -39.72 53.72 18.58
N THR A 329 -39.18 54.06 19.76
CA THR A 329 -38.68 55.37 20.21
C THR A 329 -37.86 55.21 21.51
N ASN A 330 -36.90 56.12 21.72
CA ASN A 330 -36.12 56.36 22.95
C ASN A 330 -36.97 56.49 24.23
N MET A 331 -36.42 56.05 25.38
CA MET A 331 -36.28 56.89 26.60
C MET A 331 -35.46 56.19 27.72
N ASN A 332 -34.41 56.90 28.17
CA ASN A 332 -33.87 57.05 29.53
C ASN A 332 -33.39 55.84 30.38
N SER A 333 -32.06 55.83 30.62
CA SER A 333 -31.37 55.46 31.88
C SER A 333 -31.80 56.36 33.07
N PRO A 334 -31.38 56.17 34.36
CA PRO A 334 -30.49 55.14 34.94
C PRO A 334 -30.86 54.62 36.38
N VAL A 335 -30.05 53.67 36.90
CA VAL A 335 -29.63 53.46 38.32
C VAL A 335 -30.55 52.76 39.36
N ALA A 336 -29.90 51.87 40.15
CA ALA A 336 -30.21 51.25 41.46
C ALA A 336 -31.30 50.14 41.47
N SER A 337 -31.23 49.01 42.18
CA SER A 337 -30.59 48.64 43.46
C SER A 337 -30.56 47.08 43.55
N VAL A 338 -29.50 46.44 44.08
CA VAL A 338 -29.45 45.75 45.39
C VAL A 338 -30.22 44.41 45.48
N THR A 339 -29.44 43.31 45.61
CA THR A 339 -29.59 42.09 46.48
C THR A 339 -30.90 41.29 46.36
N ILE A 340 -30.91 39.97 46.15
CA ILE A 340 -30.27 38.85 46.89
C ILE A 340 -29.83 37.75 45.91
#